data_AF-A0A0G0MBU9-F1
#
_entry.id   AF-A0A0G0MBU9-F1
#
_cell.length_a   1.000
_cell.length_b   1.000
_cell.length_c   1.000
_cell.angle_alpha   90.00
_cell.angle_beta   90.00
_cell.angle_gamma   90.00
#
_symmetry.space_group_name_H-M   'P 1'
#
loop_
_entity.id
_entity.type
_entity.pdbx_description
1 polymer ?
#
loop_
_entity_poly.entity_id
_entity_poly.type
_entity_poly.pdbx_seq_one_letter_code
_entity_poly.pdbx_strand_id
1 'polypeptide(L)'
;MDGVQKLLAVVIVALTALLIVVGVQVVLVIVDLRRGIKRLNNILEDAILGGGLIRPEKLTGIIELFGRKRKMEKRGQGDFHEPMPPNE
;
A
#
# COMPACT_ATOMS: atom_id res chain seq x y z
N MET A 1 -45.98 30.03 -28.46
CA MET A 1 -45.55 28.66 -28.07
C MET A 1 -46.18 28.37 -26.73
N ASP A 2 -46.77 27.20 -26.58
CA ASP A 2 -47.48 26.78 -25.37
C ASP A 2 -46.54 26.84 -24.15
N GLY A 3 -47.04 27.26 -22.99
CA GLY A 3 -46.21 27.52 -21.80
C GLY A 3 -45.42 26.28 -21.35
N VAL A 4 -46.04 25.11 -21.51
CA VAL A 4 -45.45 23.79 -21.22
C VAL A 4 -44.28 23.49 -22.17
N GLN A 5 -44.43 23.79 -23.47
CA GLN A 5 -43.39 23.52 -24.46
C GLN A 5 -42.14 24.38 -24.23
N LYS A 6 -42.34 25.64 -23.82
CA LYS A 6 -41.23 26.54 -23.47
C LYS A 6 -40.50 26.04 -22.22
N LEU A 7 -41.23 25.60 -21.20
CA LEU A 7 -40.63 25.05 -19.98
C LEU A 7 -39.83 23.78 -20.27
N LEU A 8 -40.39 22.86 -21.04
CA LEU A 8 -39.73 21.62 -21.43
C LEU A 8 -38.42 21.88 -22.19
N ALA A 9 -38.44 22.83 -23.13
CA ALA A 9 -37.24 23.20 -23.88
C ALA A 9 -36.12 23.71 -22.97
N VAL A 10 -36.45 24.58 -22.00
CA VAL A 10 -35.47 25.10 -21.05
C VAL A 10 -34.88 23.99 -20.18
N VAL A 11 -35.73 23.10 -19.66
CA VAL A 11 -35.28 21.97 -18.81
C VAL A 11 -34.35 21.04 -19.58
N ILE A 12 -34.69 20.69 -20.82
CA ILE A 12 -33.84 19.83 -21.66
C ILE A 12 -32.48 20.48 -21.88
N VAL A 13 -32.45 21.76 -22.28
CA VAL A 13 -31.19 22.48 -22.51
C VAL A 13 -30.35 22.54 -21.24
N ALA A 14 -30.98 22.82 -20.09
CA ALA A 14 -30.29 22.86 -18.80
C ALA A 14 -29.72 21.49 -18.41
N LEU A 15 -30.51 20.42 -18.54
CA LEU A 15 -30.07 19.06 -18.24
C LEU A 15 -28.95 18.62 -19.19
N THR A 16 -29.04 18.91 -20.48
CA THR A 16 -27.99 18.59 -21.45
C THR A 16 -26.70 19.33 -21.14
N ALA A 17 -26.77 20.63 -20.84
CA ALA A 17 -25.60 21.41 -20.45
C ALA A 17 -24.95 20.86 -19.17
N LEU A 18 -25.77 20.50 -18.18
CA LEU A 18 -25.29 19.91 -16.93
C LEU A 18 -24.59 18.56 -17.17
N LEU A 19 -25.17 17.70 -18.02
CA LEU A 19 -24.57 16.43 -18.40
C LEU A 19 -23.24 16.60 -19.14
N ILE A 20 -23.10 17.62 -19.99
CA ILE A 20 -21.83 17.92 -20.67
C ILE A 20 -20.75 18.25 -19.64
N VAL A 21 -21.05 19.12 -18.68
CA VAL A 21 -20.10 19.52 -17.63
C VAL A 21 -19.69 18.30 -16.79
N VAL A 22 -20.65 17.49 -16.35
CA VAL A 22 -20.38 16.26 -15.59
C VAL A 22 -19.56 15.27 -16.42
N GLY A 23 -19.84 15.13 -17.72
CA GLY A 23 -19.08 14.27 -18.62
C GLY A 23 -17.60 14.67 -18.68
N VAL A 24 -17.32 15.97 -18.83
CA VAL A 24 -15.94 16.49 -18.80
C VAL A 24 -15.30 16.24 -17.43
N GLN A 25 -16.02 16.50 -16.33
CA GLN A 25 -15.51 16.23 -14.98
C GLN A 25 -15.10 14.77 -14.79
N VAL A 26 -15.96 13.83 -15.19
CA VAL A 26 -15.67 12.39 -15.04
C VAL A 26 -14.45 11.98 -15.86
N VAL A 27 -14.28 12.50 -17.08
CA VAL A 27 -13.09 12.22 -17.89
C VAL A 27 -11.82 12.72 -17.20
N LEU A 28 -11.83 13.94 -16.67
CA LEU A 28 -10.68 14.49 -15.92
C LEU A 28 -10.36 13.64 -14.68
N VAL A 29 -11.38 13.26 -13.91
CA VAL A 29 -11.22 12.40 -12.73
C VAL A 29 -10.60 11.05 -13.11
N ILE A 30 -11.03 10.42 -14.20
CA ILE A 30 -10.47 9.14 -14.66
C ILE A 30 -9.00 9.31 -15.08
N VAL A 31 -8.65 10.41 -15.75
CA VAL A 31 -7.26 10.69 -16.13
C VAL A 31 -6.37 10.84 -14.90
N ASP A 32 -6.81 11.59 -13.90
CA ASP A 32 -6.07 11.77 -12.65
C ASP A 32 -5.95 10.46 -11.87
N LEU A 33 -7.03 9.67 -11.81
CA LEU A 33 -7.01 8.37 -11.17
C LEU A 33 -6.03 7.42 -11.86
N ARG A 34 -6.02 7.36 -13.20
CA ARG A 34 -5.04 6.56 -13.97
C ARG A 34 -3.61 6.97 -13.65
N ARG A 35 -3.35 8.28 -13.50
CA ARG A 35 -2.03 8.80 -13.13
C ARG A 35 -1.65 8.39 -11.71
N GLY A 36 -2.60 8.43 -10.78
CA GLY A 36 -2.43 7.96 -9.40
C GLY A 36 -2.09 6.47 -9.34
N ILE A 37 -2.84 5.62 -10.06
CA ILE A 37 -2.60 4.17 -10.12
C ILE A 37 -1.20 3.86 -10.64
N LYS A 38 -0.74 4.55 -11.70
CA LYS A 38 0.63 4.35 -12.21
C LYS A 38 1.69 4.64 -11.15
N ARG A 39 1.52 5.72 -10.37
CA ARG A 39 2.44 6.06 -9.27
C ARG A 39 2.41 5.01 -8.17
N LEU A 40 1.22 4.55 -7.78
CA LEU A 40 1.07 3.48 -6.80
C LEU A 40 1.72 2.18 -7.27
N ASN A 41 1.57 1.83 -8.56
CA ASN A 41 2.19 0.65 -9.13
C ASN A 41 3.72 0.74 -9.05
N ASN A 42 4.30 1.89 -9.40
CA ASN A 42 5.75 2.09 -9.29
C ASN A 42 6.23 2.04 -7.84
N ILE A 43 5.49 2.61 -6.88
CA ILE A 43 5.84 2.54 -5.45
C ILE A 43 5.74 1.09 -4.95
N LEU A 44 4.73 0.35 -5.38
CA LEU A 44 4.54 -1.04 -5.01
C LEU A 44 5.67 -1.92 -5.58
N GLU A 45 6.02 -1.71 -6.84
CA GLU A 45 7.13 -2.39 -7.49
C GLU A 45 8.47 -2.08 -6.81
N ASP A 46 8.71 -0.82 -6.45
CA ASP A 46 9.94 -0.41 -5.77
C ASP A 46 9.99 -0.92 -4.32
N ALA A 47 8.86 -0.96 -3.60
CA ALA A 47 8.77 -1.55 -2.27
C ALA A 47 8.92 -3.08 -2.27
N ILE A 48 8.45 -3.76 -3.32
CA ILE A 48 8.52 -5.22 -3.47
C ILE A 48 9.89 -5.66 -4.00
N LEU A 49 10.37 -5.07 -5.10
CA LEU A 49 11.57 -5.49 -5.84
C LEU A 49 12.83 -4.70 -5.44
N GLY A 50 12.72 -3.41 -5.13
CA GLY A 50 13.86 -2.52 -4.83
C GLY A 50 14.18 -2.37 -3.34
N GLY A 51 13.18 -2.45 -2.47
CA GLY A 51 13.27 -2.18 -1.03
C GLY A 51 13.63 -3.38 -0.13
N GLY A 52 13.83 -4.58 -0.70
CA GLY A 52 14.29 -5.76 0.04
C GLY A 52 13.27 -6.41 0.99
N LEU A 53 11.98 -6.09 0.87
CA LEU A 53 10.89 -6.70 1.66
C LEU A 53 10.48 -8.09 1.13
N ILE A 54 10.63 -8.36 -0.17
CA ILE A 54 10.48 -9.71 -0.75
C ILE A 54 11.84 -10.26 -1.17
N ARG A 55 12.77 -10.33 -0.20
CA ARG A 55 13.83 -11.33 -0.27
C ARG A 55 13.35 -12.56 0.49
N PRO A 56 13.28 -13.75 -0.14
CA PRO A 56 12.93 -14.96 0.58
C PRO A 56 13.85 -15.18 1.80
N GLU A 57 15.09 -14.66 1.76
CA GLU A 57 16.01 -14.72 2.90
C GLU A 57 15.57 -13.88 4.12
N LYS A 58 14.91 -12.72 3.93
CA LYS A 58 14.43 -11.87 5.04
C LYS A 58 13.03 -12.25 5.53
N LEU A 59 12.17 -12.73 4.64
CA LEU A 59 10.85 -13.28 5.00
C LEU A 59 11.01 -14.55 5.84
N THR A 60 12.00 -15.40 5.52
CA THR A 60 12.35 -16.57 6.34
C THR A 60 12.78 -16.15 7.74
N GLY A 61 13.61 -15.11 7.88
CA GLY A 61 14.05 -14.61 9.19
C GLY A 61 12.92 -14.04 10.07
N ILE A 62 11.92 -13.37 9.48
CA ILE A 62 10.75 -12.87 10.22
C ILE A 62 9.83 -14.02 10.65
N ILE A 63 9.62 -15.02 9.80
CA ILE A 63 8.89 -16.24 10.12
C ILE A 63 9.62 -17.03 11.23
N GLU A 64 10.95 -17.10 11.16
CA GLU A 64 11.78 -17.76 12.17
C GLU A 64 11.78 -16.99 13.51
N LEU A 65 11.76 -15.64 13.49
CA LEU A 65 11.61 -14.82 14.70
C LEU A 65 10.23 -15.00 15.34
N PHE A 66 9.18 -15.11 14.53
CA PHE A 66 7.80 -15.30 15.00
C PHE A 66 7.59 -16.72 15.56
N GLY A 67 8.25 -17.72 14.97
CA GLY A 67 8.29 -19.10 15.48
C GLY A 67 9.17 -19.27 16.73
N ARG A 68 10.29 -18.55 16.83
CA ARG A 68 11.20 -18.62 17.99
C ARG A 68 10.64 -18.00 19.26
N LYS A 69 9.68 -17.06 19.20
CA LYS A 69 9.00 -16.56 20.41
C LYS A 69 8.26 -17.65 21.22
N ARG A 70 8.03 -18.84 20.65
CA ARG A 70 7.49 -19.98 21.42
C ARG A 70 8.54 -20.92 22.01
N LYS A 71 9.82 -20.85 21.64
CA LYS A 71 10.76 -21.95 21.91
C LYS A 71 12.24 -21.58 22.06
N MET A 72 12.60 -20.52 22.78
CA MET A 72 13.99 -20.24 23.24
C MET A 72 13.93 -19.01 24.18
N GLU A 73 14.44 -18.95 25.41
CA GLU A 73 15.57 -19.64 26.05
C GLU A 73 15.39 -19.80 27.57
N LYS A 74 15.41 -21.07 28.03
CA LYS A 74 16.06 -21.45 29.29
C LYS A 74 17.45 -21.98 28.91
N ARG A 75 18.45 -21.11 28.81
CA ARG A 75 19.88 -21.50 28.79
C ARG A 75 20.69 -20.47 29.55
N GLY A 76 20.45 -20.40 30.86
CA GLY A 76 21.41 -19.87 31.82
C GLY A 76 22.20 -21.03 32.39
N GLN A 77 23.24 -21.47 31.71
CA GLN A 77 24.28 -22.33 32.29
C GLN A 77 25.56 -22.13 31.47
N GLY A 78 26.34 -21.15 31.90
CA GLY A 78 27.75 -21.02 31.54
C GLY A 78 28.51 -21.00 32.85
N ASP A 79 29.08 -22.15 33.21
CA ASP A 79 30.02 -22.29 34.32
C ASP A 79 31.20 -21.33 34.10
N PHE A 80 31.41 -20.42 35.04
CA PHE A 80 32.64 -19.64 35.14
C PHE A 80 33.72 -20.58 35.70
N HIS A 81 34.59 -21.08 34.83
CA HIS A 81 35.81 -21.76 35.25
C HIS A 81 36.91 -20.70 35.41
N GLU A 82 37.22 -20.32 36.65
CA GLU A 82 38.41 -19.54 37.00
C GLU A 82 39.68 -20.31 36.59
N PRO A 83 40.64 -19.69 35.89
CA PRO A 83 41.95 -20.30 35.69
C PRO A 83 42.77 -20.19 36.99
N MET A 84 43.16 -21.35 37.55
CA MET A 84 44.13 -21.44 38.65
C MET A 84 45.52 -20.88 38.25
N PRO A 85 46.29 -20.31 39.20
CA PRO A 85 47.63 -19.79 38.91
C PRO A 85 48.64 -20.92 38.62
N PRO A 86 49.72 -20.64 37.86
CA PRO A 86 50.74 -21.62 37.53
C PRO A 86 51.61 -21.94 38.75
N ASN A 87 51.98 -23.21 38.87
CA ASN A 87 52.87 -23.78 39.84
C ASN A 87 54.34 -23.66 39.42
N GLU A 88 55.17 -23.05 40.28
CA GLU A 88 56.58 -23.40 40.50
C GLU A 88 56.84 -23.52 42.00
#